data_AF-V3YZ45-F1
#
_entry.id   AF-V3YZ45-F1
#
_cell.length_a   1.000
_cell.length_b   1.000
_cell.length_c   1.000
_cell.angle_alpha   90.00
_cell.angle_beta   90.00
_cell.angle_gamma   90.00
#
_symmetry.space_group_name_H-M   'P 1'
#
loop_
_entity.id
_entity.type
_entity.pdbx_description
1 polymer ?
#
loop_
_entity_poly.entity_id
_entity_poly.type
_entity_poly.pdbx_seq_one_letter_code
_entity_poly.pdbx_strand_id
1 'polypeptide(L)'
;LFIILFLSIFERRRDPKRWKCLNGRPGLLVPVNLLDGDEDRMAYAAAFGSTATNCLTLIQGQFIPEDCPIWFKIPYAMLAVIEMGIDYYPLFACLSKKTSLIDSVIGLVYSVL
;
A
#
# COMPACT_ATOMS: atom_id res chain seq x y z
N LEU A 1 -5.77 -5.23 4.02
CA LEU A 1 -6.65 -4.42 4.94
C LEU A 1 -6.24 -4.37 6.43
N PHE A 2 -6.10 -5.48 7.16
CA PHE A 2 -5.78 -5.46 8.62
C PHE A 2 -4.50 -4.69 8.96
N ILE A 3 -3.47 -4.82 8.14
CA ILE A 3 -2.18 -4.13 8.30
C ILE A 3 -2.32 -2.62 8.12
N ILE A 4 -3.19 -2.19 7.20
CA ILE A 4 -3.49 -0.75 6.98
C ILE A 4 -4.19 -0.18 8.21
N LEU A 5 -5.13 -0.93 8.79
CA LEU A 5 -5.81 -0.54 10.01
C LEU A 5 -4.83 -0.45 11.19
N PHE A 6 -3.93 -1.43 11.30
CA PHE A 6 -2.89 -1.49 12.33
C PHE A 6 -1.91 -0.31 12.20
N LEU A 7 -1.37 -0.08 11.00
CA LEU A 7 -0.50 1.06 10.70
C LEU A 7 -1.21 2.39 10.96
N SER A 8 -2.48 2.53 10.57
CA SER A 8 -3.29 3.75 10.77
C SER A 8 -3.56 4.06 12.25
N ILE A 9 -3.63 3.03 13.11
CA ILE A 9 -3.74 3.19 14.58
C ILE A 9 -2.39 3.57 15.20
N PHE A 10 -1.30 2.99 14.70
CA PHE A 10 0.04 3.25 15.21
C PHE A 10 0.55 4.64 14.78
N GLU A 11 0.19 5.08 13.58
CA GLU A 11 0.64 6.31 12.98
C GLU A 11 -0.04 7.55 13.58
N ARG A 12 0.77 8.53 13.97
CA ARG A 12 0.31 9.81 14.50
C ARG A 12 0.35 10.84 13.37
N ARG A 13 -0.76 11.55 13.10
CA ARG A 13 -0.76 12.61 12.08
C ARG A 13 0.33 13.63 12.37
N ARG A 14 1.05 14.03 11.31
CA ARG A 14 2.10 15.06 11.33
C ARG A 14 1.58 16.41 11.84
N ASP A 15 0.28 16.69 11.69
CA ASP A 15 -0.38 17.91 12.16
C ASP A 15 -1.47 17.63 13.22
N PRO A 16 -1.10 17.55 14.52
CA PRO A 16 -2.06 17.37 15.61
C PRO A 16 -2.92 18.61 15.89
N LYS A 17 -2.65 19.75 15.23
CA LYS A 17 -3.30 21.03 15.53
C LYS A 17 -4.73 21.18 15.00
N ARG A 18 -5.13 20.39 14.00
CA ARG A 18 -6.43 20.59 13.34
C ARG A 18 -7.58 19.91 14.08
N TRP A 19 -7.36 18.76 14.73
CA TRP A 19 -8.36 18.03 15.52
C TRP A 19 -7.82 17.73 16.93
N LYS A 20 -8.34 18.44 17.95
CA LYS A 20 -7.99 18.25 19.37
C LYS A 20 -8.53 16.95 19.98
N CYS A 21 -9.45 16.27 19.30
CA CYS A 21 -9.99 14.98 19.74
C CYS A 21 -9.19 13.84 19.07
N LEU A 22 -8.85 12.80 19.86
CA LEU A 22 -8.07 11.62 19.46
C LEU A 22 -6.56 11.82 19.17
N ASN A 23 -5.89 12.82 19.76
CA ASN A 23 -4.41 12.97 19.69
C ASN A 23 -3.82 13.00 18.26
N GLY A 24 -4.63 13.32 17.23
CA GLY A 24 -4.23 13.27 15.83
C GLY A 24 -4.19 11.86 15.22
N ARG A 25 -4.96 10.90 15.73
CA ARG A 25 -5.16 9.56 15.13
C ARG A 25 -6.59 9.43 14.61
N PRO A 26 -6.85 8.68 13.52
CA PRO A 26 -5.89 7.96 12.66
C PRO A 26 -5.18 8.89 11.67
N GLY A 27 -3.87 8.71 11.48
CA GLY A 27 -3.08 9.40 10.47
C GLY A 27 -2.77 8.50 9.29
N LEU A 28 -3.14 8.94 8.08
CA LEU A 28 -2.76 8.23 6.86
C LEU A 28 -1.36 8.69 6.46
N LEU A 29 -0.41 7.75 6.33
CA LEU A 29 0.96 8.06 5.97
C LEU A 29 1.04 8.42 4.47
N VAL A 30 1.94 9.32 4.09
CA VAL A 30 2.25 9.52 2.67
C VAL A 30 3.11 8.33 2.22
N PRO A 31 2.64 7.50 1.28
CA PRO A 31 3.26 6.21 0.99
C PRO A 31 4.63 6.33 0.29
N VAL A 32 4.93 7.44 -0.39
CA VAL A 32 6.24 7.65 -1.00
C VAL A 32 6.57 9.13 -1.07
N ASN A 33 7.82 9.49 -0.77
CA ASN A 33 8.32 10.86 -0.93
C ASN A 33 9.26 10.96 -2.14
N LEU A 34 8.70 10.99 -3.34
CA LEU A 34 9.46 11.03 -4.61
C LEU A 34 10.32 12.29 -4.81
N LEU A 35 10.19 13.29 -3.92
CA LEU A 35 10.91 14.56 -3.97
C LEU A 35 12.13 14.59 -3.05
N ASP A 36 12.27 13.64 -2.12
CA ASP A 36 13.48 13.49 -1.31
C ASP A 36 14.54 12.68 -2.05
N GLY A 37 15.82 12.93 -1.74
CA GLY A 37 16.91 12.11 -2.22
C GLY A 37 16.89 10.75 -1.51
N ASP A 38 16.00 9.84 -1.92
CA ASP A 38 15.77 8.56 -1.25
C ASP A 38 17.08 7.78 -1.03
N GLU A 39 17.33 7.38 0.23
CA GLU A 39 18.44 6.53 0.68
C GLU A 39 18.18 5.05 0.33
N ASP A 40 16.92 4.60 0.27
CA ASP A 40 16.51 3.20 0.07
C ASP A 40 15.90 2.91 -1.32
N ARG A 41 16.52 3.43 -2.38
CA ARG A 41 16.03 3.33 -3.79
C ARG A 41 15.76 1.91 -4.26
N MET A 42 16.56 0.95 -3.80
CA MET A 42 16.43 -0.46 -4.19
C MET A 42 15.17 -1.11 -3.62
N ALA A 43 14.77 -0.74 -2.40
CA ALA A 43 13.56 -1.27 -1.78
C ALA A 43 12.29 -0.74 -2.49
N TYR A 44 12.29 0.55 -2.84
CA TYR A 44 11.24 1.12 -3.67
C TYR A 44 11.18 0.47 -5.06
N ALA A 45 12.33 0.25 -5.70
CA ALA A 45 12.38 -0.44 -7.00
C ALA A 45 11.79 -1.86 -6.93
N ALA A 46 12.08 -2.61 -5.86
CA ALA A 46 11.51 -3.95 -5.64
C ALA A 46 9.99 -3.89 -5.40
N ALA A 47 9.51 -2.94 -4.59
CA ALA A 47 8.08 -2.76 -4.32
C ALA A 47 7.30 -2.36 -5.59
N PHE A 48 7.82 -1.43 -6.38
CA PHE A 48 7.26 -1.09 -7.69
C PHE A 48 7.30 -2.26 -8.66
N GLY A 49 8.39 -3.04 -8.67
CA GLY A 49 8.52 -4.25 -9.48
C GLY A 49 7.43 -5.28 -9.17
N SER A 50 7.24 -5.61 -7.89
CA SER A 50 6.18 -6.54 -7.45
C SER A 50 4.79 -6.05 -7.85
N THR A 51 4.51 -4.75 -7.63
CA THR A 51 3.23 -4.14 -8.01
C THR A 51 3.02 -4.19 -9.53
N ALA A 52 4.04 -3.88 -10.33
CA ALA A 52 3.96 -3.89 -11.78
C ALA A 52 3.74 -5.30 -12.34
N THR A 53 4.42 -6.31 -11.82
CA THR A 53 4.19 -7.72 -12.20
C THR A 53 2.75 -8.12 -11.94
N ASN A 54 2.19 -7.72 -10.79
CA ASN A 54 0.81 -8.02 -10.45
C ASN A 54 -0.22 -7.20 -11.27
N CYS A 55 0.12 -6.00 -11.72
CA CYS A 55 -0.68 -5.29 -12.72
C CYS A 55 -0.67 -6.00 -14.07
N LEU A 56 0.46 -6.57 -14.48
CA LEU A 56 0.57 -7.31 -15.74
C LEU A 56 -0.28 -8.59 -15.72
N THR A 57 -0.33 -9.31 -14.61
CA THR A 57 -1.17 -10.52 -14.47
C THR A 57 -2.67 -10.19 -14.51
N LEU A 58 -3.09 -9.04 -13.96
CA LEU A 58 -4.45 -8.51 -14.13
C LEU A 58 -4.78 -8.18 -15.58
N ILE A 59 -3.87 -7.52 -16.31
CA ILE A 59 -4.05 -7.18 -17.73
C ILE A 59 -4.14 -8.45 -18.59
N GLN A 60 -3.39 -9.50 -18.22
CA GLN A 60 -3.47 -10.83 -18.85
C GLN A 60 -4.78 -11.58 -18.52
N GLY A 61 -5.65 -11.02 -17.68
CA GLY A 61 -6.95 -11.59 -17.34
C GLY A 61 -6.89 -12.79 -16.40
N GLN A 62 -5.73 -13.10 -15.81
CA GLN A 62 -5.55 -14.29 -14.96
C GLN A 62 -6.34 -14.24 -13.65
N PHE A 63 -6.79 -13.06 -13.24
CA PHE A 63 -7.59 -12.84 -12.03
C PHE A 63 -9.09 -12.70 -12.30
N ILE A 64 -9.54 -12.73 -13.56
CA ILE A 64 -10.96 -12.62 -13.90
C ILE A 64 -11.57 -14.02 -13.87
N PRO A 65 -12.57 -14.29 -13.01
CA PRO A 65 -13.22 -15.59 -12.97
C PRO A 65 -13.84 -15.93 -14.32
N GLU A 66 -13.61 -17.15 -14.82
CA GLU A 66 -14.16 -17.61 -16.10
C GLU A 66 -15.70 -17.61 -16.10
N ASP A 67 -16.31 -17.91 -14.95
CA ASP A 67 -17.77 -17.98 -14.74
C ASP A 67 -18.45 -16.61 -14.65
N CYS A 68 -17.70 -15.50 -14.76
CA CYS A 68 -18.24 -14.17 -14.60
C CYS A 68 -18.92 -13.66 -15.87
N PRO A 69 -20.15 -13.11 -15.81
CA PRO A 69 -20.84 -12.60 -16.99
C PRO A 69 -20.05 -11.45 -17.63
N ILE A 70 -20.06 -11.38 -18.98
CA ILE A 70 -19.24 -10.44 -19.78
C ILE A 70 -19.37 -8.98 -19.31
N TRP A 71 -20.58 -8.56 -18.92
CA TRP A 71 -20.85 -7.18 -18.50
C TRP A 71 -20.17 -6.82 -17.17
N PHE A 72 -19.84 -7.81 -16.34
CA PHE A 72 -19.23 -7.60 -15.02
C PHE A 72 -17.70 -7.66 -15.04
N LYS A 73 -17.09 -8.19 -16.12
CA LYS A 73 -15.62 -8.34 -16.21
C LYS A 73 -14.88 -7.00 -16.11
N ILE A 74 -15.40 -5.95 -16.77
CA ILE A 74 -14.79 -4.61 -16.76
C ILE A 74 -14.89 -3.94 -15.38
N PRO A 75 -16.07 -3.81 -14.74
CA PRO A 75 -16.15 -3.21 -13.41
C PRO A 75 -15.38 -4.04 -12.35
N TYR A 76 -15.37 -5.36 -12.48
CA TYR A 76 -14.55 -6.22 -11.61
C TYR A 76 -13.05 -5.94 -11.78
N ALA A 77 -12.56 -5.81 -13.01
CA ALA A 77 -11.16 -5.46 -13.26
C ALA A 77 -10.80 -4.08 -12.67
N MET A 78 -11.69 -3.09 -12.77
CA MET A 78 -11.47 -1.77 -12.16
C MET A 78 -11.41 -1.86 -10.63
N LEU A 79 -12.29 -2.65 -10.00
CA LEU A 79 -12.28 -2.88 -8.56
C LEU A 79 -11.00 -3.60 -8.13
N ALA A 80 -10.57 -4.61 -8.87
CA ALA A 80 -9.35 -5.37 -8.58
C ALA A 80 -8.11 -4.47 -8.60
N VAL A 81 -7.99 -3.53 -9.54
CA VAL A 81 -6.87 -2.57 -9.56
C VAL A 81 -6.90 -1.65 -8.33
N ILE A 82 -8.09 -1.22 -7.88
CA ILE A 82 -8.24 -0.40 -6.67
C ILE A 82 -7.85 -1.20 -5.42
N GLU A 83 -8.34 -2.43 -5.30
CA GLU A 83 -7.98 -3.33 -4.19
C GLU A 83 -6.48 -3.58 -4.13
N MET A 84 -5.85 -3.80 -5.29
CA MET A 84 -4.40 -3.99 -5.38
C MET A 84 -3.64 -2.74 -4.96
N GLY A 85 -4.09 -1.55 -5.37
CA GLY A 85 -3.53 -0.30 -4.87
C GLY A 85 -3.62 -0.17 -3.34
N ILE A 86 -4.72 -0.64 -2.75
CA ILE A 86 -4.92 -0.66 -1.29
C ILE A 86 -3.99 -1.68 -0.63
N ASP A 87 -3.79 -2.86 -1.23
CA ASP A 87 -2.93 -3.90 -0.66
C ASP A 87 -1.43 -3.56 -0.74
N TYR A 88 -0.99 -2.86 -1.79
CA TYR A 88 0.40 -2.38 -1.88
C TYR A 88 0.67 -1.09 -1.10
N TYR A 89 -0.36 -0.33 -0.74
CA TYR A 89 -0.23 0.88 0.08
C TYR A 89 0.61 0.72 1.37
N PRO A 90 0.39 -0.28 2.24
CA PRO A 90 1.18 -0.47 3.46
C PRO A 90 2.65 -0.79 3.16
N LEU A 91 2.96 -1.48 2.05
CA LEU A 91 4.32 -1.79 1.64
C LEU A 91 5.11 -0.49 1.39
N PHE A 92 4.54 0.43 0.62
CA PHE A 92 5.15 1.74 0.37
C PHE A 92 5.20 2.59 1.65
N ALA A 93 4.14 2.59 2.45
CA ALA A 93 4.10 3.33 3.71
C ALA A 93 5.22 2.90 4.68
N CYS A 94 5.54 1.61 4.77
CA CYS A 94 6.64 1.13 5.62
C CYS A 94 8.03 1.61 5.14
N LEU A 95 8.20 1.83 3.84
CA LEU A 95 9.45 2.32 3.23
C LEU A 95 9.64 3.85 3.37
N SER A 96 8.55 4.59 3.59
CA SER A 96 8.56 6.07 3.69
C SER A 96 9.14 6.60 5.01
N LYS A 97 9.21 5.76 6.06
CA LYS A 97 9.75 6.17 7.36
C LYS A 97 11.25 5.93 7.46
N LYS A 98 11.99 6.99 7.80
CA LYS A 98 13.45 7.00 7.87
C LYS A 98 14.08 6.13 8.99
N THR A 99 13.39 5.72 10.06
CA THR A 99 14.10 5.20 11.26
C THR A 99 13.30 4.31 12.24
N SER A 100 12.68 3.21 11.81
CA SER A 100 12.28 2.17 12.78
C SER A 100 12.34 0.75 12.19
N LEU A 101 13.22 -0.10 12.74
CA LEU A 101 13.34 -1.52 12.39
C LEU A 101 11.99 -2.26 12.41
N ILE A 102 11.06 -1.80 13.25
CA ILE A 102 9.72 -2.38 13.41
C ILE A 102 8.91 -2.24 12.11
N ASP A 103 8.95 -1.08 11.46
CA ASP A 103 8.19 -0.83 10.23
C ASP A 103 8.77 -1.63 9.05
N SER A 104 10.11 -1.78 9.02
CA SER A 104 10.81 -2.60 8.01
C SER A 104 10.53 -4.10 8.18
N VAL A 105 10.51 -4.61 9.43
CA VAL A 105 10.12 -6.00 9.72
C VAL A 105 8.66 -6.25 9.34
N ILE A 106 7.75 -5.32 9.61
CA ILE A 106 6.33 -5.44 9.21
C ILE A 106 6.21 -5.48 7.69
N GLY A 107 6.91 -4.61 6.96
CA GLY A 107 6.92 -4.61 5.50
C GLY A 107 7.51 -5.89 4.90
N LEU A 108 8.56 -6.45 5.51
CA LEU A 108 9.18 -7.69 5.07
C LEU A 108 8.27 -8.89 5.33
N VAL A 109 7.69 -8.99 6.52
CA VAL A 109 6.70 -10.02 6.86
C VAL A 109 5.50 -9.95 5.90
N TYR A 110 5.05 -8.75 5.54
CA TYR A 110 3.98 -8.58 4.56
C TYR A 110 4.38 -8.97 3.13
N SER A 111 5.64 -8.81 2.75
CA SER A 111 6.11 -9.20 1.42
C SER A 111 6.29 -10.71 1.27
N VAL A 112 6.47 -11.42 2.38
CA VAL A 112 6.71 -12.88 2.41
C VAL A 112 5.42 -13.67 2.64
N LEU A 113 4.42 -13.06 3.29
CA LEU A 113 3.07 -13.63 3.46
C LEU A 113 2.23 -13.43 2.19
#